data_AF-A0A523AUI9-F1
#
_entry.id   AF-A0A523AUI9-F1
#
_cell.length_a   1.000
_cell.length_b   1.000
_cell.length_c   1.000
_cell.angle_alpha   90.00
_cell.angle_beta   90.00
_cell.angle_gamma   90.00
#
_symmetry.space_group_name_H-M   'P 1'
#
loop_
_entity.id
_entity.type
_entity.pdbx_description
1 polymer ?
#
loop_
_entity_poly.entity_id
_entity_poly.type
_entity_poly.pdbx_seq_one_letter_code
_entity_poly.pdbx_strand_id
1 'polypeptide(L)'
;MIRTELCEELGIKYPIIQAGMGPFGTNKLAVAAANAGVLGLISASALEFKFMSEDTYEMFKRTFEPGMEGPTPAETLKNIFRHTLEKTRESKGIFGVNVMVSEEVRGPAEEMIRATLEVREEDPEMKKRLRVLVTSAGNPVPWRELVKSSDIFWMHVVPSVRAAKKCLEAGVDGIIASGHEGGFHVAWEPLHSMVLLPAVVEACPGVPVVGAG
;
A
#
# COMPACT_ATOMS: atom_id res chain seq x y z
N MET A 1 18.92 2.01 -18.37
CA MET A 1 18.07 1.47 -17.29
C MET A 1 16.74 2.21 -17.34
N ILE A 2 15.60 1.53 -17.22
CA ILE A 2 14.28 2.12 -17.45
C ILE A 2 13.92 3.07 -16.29
N ARG A 3 13.55 4.31 -16.61
CA ARG A 3 13.02 5.32 -15.70
C ARG A 3 11.66 5.75 -16.24
N THR A 4 10.69 5.93 -15.36
CA THR A 4 9.29 6.25 -15.72
C THR A 4 8.82 7.47 -14.95
N GLU A 5 7.68 8.05 -15.32
CA GLU A 5 7.06 9.18 -14.59
C GLU A 5 6.82 8.82 -13.11
N LEU A 6 6.43 7.57 -12.82
CA LEU A 6 6.26 7.06 -11.45
C LEU A 6 7.55 7.17 -10.61
N CYS A 7 8.73 7.03 -11.24
CA CYS A 7 10.00 7.24 -10.54
C CYS A 7 10.15 8.68 -10.04
N GLU A 8 9.69 9.65 -10.84
CA GLU A 8 9.82 11.08 -10.56
C GLU A 8 8.80 11.53 -9.52
N GLU A 9 7.54 11.09 -9.66
CA GLU A 9 6.46 11.40 -8.71
C GLU A 9 6.74 10.86 -7.31
N LEU A 10 7.28 9.65 -7.22
CA LEU A 10 7.53 8.99 -5.94
C LEU A 10 8.93 9.26 -5.38
N GLY A 11 9.87 9.74 -6.20
CA GLY A 11 11.28 9.90 -5.80
C GLY A 11 12.03 8.58 -5.66
N ILE A 12 11.63 7.54 -6.42
CA ILE A 12 12.30 6.23 -6.43
C ILE A 12 13.27 6.09 -7.61
N LYS A 13 14.30 5.25 -7.44
CA LYS A 13 15.36 5.05 -8.43
C LYS A 13 14.93 4.13 -9.57
N TYR A 14 14.15 3.09 -9.24
CA TYR A 14 13.70 2.08 -10.21
C TYR A 14 12.18 1.94 -10.16
N PRO A 15 11.51 1.67 -11.30
CA PRO A 15 10.06 1.51 -11.37
C PRO A 15 9.64 0.12 -10.88
N ILE A 16 10.00 -0.19 -9.64
CA ILE A 16 9.74 -1.48 -8.99
C ILE A 16 9.05 -1.18 -7.66
N ILE A 17 7.99 -1.93 -7.38
CA ILE A 17 7.25 -1.88 -6.13
C ILE A 17 7.31 -3.27 -5.50
N GLN A 18 7.80 -3.34 -4.26
CA GLN A 18 7.66 -4.53 -3.45
C GLN A 18 6.25 -4.54 -2.84
N ALA A 19 5.44 -5.55 -3.19
CA ALA A 19 4.04 -5.64 -2.76
C ALA A 19 3.90 -5.81 -1.23
N GLY A 20 2.96 -5.09 -0.60
CA GLY A 20 2.65 -5.22 0.83
C GLY A 20 1.93 -6.53 1.14
N MET A 21 2.64 -7.66 1.04
CA MET A 21 2.18 -9.05 1.15
C MET A 21 1.54 -9.40 2.51
N GLY A 22 0.38 -8.84 2.76
CA GLY A 22 -0.48 -9.20 3.87
C GLY A 22 -0.93 -10.67 3.77
N PRO A 23 -1.18 -11.34 4.90
CA PRO A 23 -1.11 -10.86 6.29
C PRO A 23 0.29 -10.89 6.92
N PHE A 24 1.37 -11.07 6.16
CA PHE A 24 2.72 -11.15 6.72
C PHE A 24 3.29 -9.76 7.02
N GLY A 25 4.09 -9.66 8.08
CA GLY A 25 4.89 -8.49 8.39
C GLY A 25 5.96 -8.28 7.32
N THR A 26 5.81 -7.24 6.52
CA THR A 26 6.75 -6.94 5.41
C THR A 26 7.82 -5.91 5.78
N ASN A 27 7.91 -5.47 7.03
CA ASN A 27 8.74 -4.32 7.43
C ASN A 27 10.23 -4.49 7.04
N LYS A 28 10.84 -5.66 7.28
CA LYS A 28 12.24 -5.92 6.90
C LYS A 28 12.46 -5.85 5.39
N LEU A 29 11.51 -6.41 4.65
CA LEU A 29 11.56 -6.43 3.19
C LEU A 29 11.32 -5.02 2.62
N ALA A 30 10.39 -4.26 3.19
CA ALA A 30 10.11 -2.88 2.81
C ALA A 30 11.34 -1.98 3.04
N VAL A 31 12.03 -2.14 4.17
CA VAL A 31 13.31 -1.45 4.45
C VAL A 31 14.37 -1.79 3.40
N ALA A 32 14.57 -3.08 3.11
CA ALA A 32 15.56 -3.51 2.12
C ALA A 32 15.24 -2.98 0.72
N ALA A 33 13.97 -3.03 0.33
CA ALA A 33 13.44 -2.51 -0.93
C ALA A 33 13.67 -0.99 -1.05
N ALA A 34 13.24 -0.23 -0.04
CA ALA A 34 13.46 1.22 0.02
C ALA A 34 14.95 1.58 -0.06
N ASN A 35 15.82 0.86 0.66
CA ASN A 35 17.27 1.08 0.62
C ASN A 35 17.89 0.77 -0.74
N ALA A 36 17.31 -0.16 -1.51
CA ALA A 36 17.73 -0.46 -2.89
C ALA A 36 17.26 0.60 -3.91
N GLY A 37 16.42 1.56 -3.50
CA GLY A 37 15.85 2.59 -4.36
C GLY A 37 14.58 2.16 -5.10
N VAL A 38 13.92 1.09 -4.66
CA VAL A 38 12.57 0.70 -5.11
C VAL A 38 11.53 1.12 -4.06
N LEU A 39 10.24 1.13 -4.39
CA LEU A 39 9.20 1.41 -3.39
C LEU A 39 9.02 0.18 -2.48
N GLY A 40 9.28 0.33 -1.18
CA GLY A 40 8.98 -0.67 -0.16
C GLY A 40 7.60 -0.48 0.46
N LEU A 41 6.79 -1.54 0.58
CA LEU A 41 5.44 -1.45 1.17
C LEU A 41 5.32 -2.27 2.45
N ILE A 42 4.85 -1.58 3.50
CA ILE A 42 4.45 -2.19 4.78
C ILE A 42 3.01 -2.69 4.65
N SER A 43 2.74 -3.94 5.01
CA SER A 43 1.36 -4.44 5.09
C SER A 43 0.72 -4.05 6.43
N ALA A 44 -0.46 -3.43 6.39
CA ALA A 44 -1.29 -3.18 7.57
C ALA A 44 -2.27 -4.33 7.86
N SER A 45 -2.39 -5.32 6.99
CA SER A 45 -3.56 -6.22 7.03
C SER A 45 -3.60 -7.15 8.23
N ALA A 46 -2.46 -7.54 8.80
CA ALA A 46 -2.44 -8.28 10.06
C ALA A 46 -3.09 -7.47 11.20
N LEU A 47 -2.87 -6.15 11.22
CA LEU A 47 -3.39 -5.23 12.22
C LEU A 47 -4.91 -5.07 12.08
N GLU A 48 -5.42 -5.15 10.85
CA GLU A 48 -6.85 -5.18 10.53
C GLU A 48 -7.50 -6.50 10.99
N PHE A 49 -6.80 -7.64 10.87
CA PHE A 49 -7.32 -8.92 11.31
C PHE A 49 -7.46 -9.08 12.83
N LYS A 50 -6.83 -8.22 13.64
CA LYS A 50 -7.05 -8.20 15.09
C LYS A 50 -8.53 -8.05 15.45
N PHE A 51 -9.28 -7.36 14.61
CA PHE A 51 -10.72 -7.14 14.81
C PHE A 51 -11.59 -8.34 14.38
N MET A 52 -11.01 -9.32 13.68
CA MET A 52 -11.70 -10.52 13.22
C MET A 52 -11.34 -11.76 14.03
N SER A 53 -10.06 -11.94 14.38
CA SER A 53 -9.57 -13.11 15.12
C SER A 53 -8.25 -12.81 15.84
N GLU A 54 -8.27 -12.88 17.18
CA GLU A 54 -7.07 -12.70 18.02
C GLU A 54 -6.00 -13.75 17.71
N ASP A 55 -6.39 -15.01 17.48
CA ASP A 55 -5.46 -16.09 17.11
C ASP A 55 -4.75 -15.81 15.78
N THR A 56 -5.51 -15.30 14.81
CA THR A 56 -4.98 -14.94 13.49
C THR A 56 -4.01 -13.77 13.60
N TYR A 57 -4.37 -12.76 14.39
CA TYR A 57 -3.51 -11.63 14.70
C TYR A 57 -2.20 -12.07 15.38
N GLU A 58 -2.27 -12.86 16.45
CA GLU A 58 -1.07 -13.31 17.16
C GLU A 58 -0.19 -14.24 16.30
N MET A 59 -0.79 -15.02 15.39
CA MET A 59 -0.02 -15.81 14.42
C MET A 59 0.77 -14.91 13.46
N PHE A 60 0.12 -13.92 12.85
CA PHE A 60 0.76 -13.06 11.86
C PHE A 60 1.68 -12.01 12.47
N LYS A 61 1.37 -11.51 13.65
CA LYS A 61 2.22 -10.61 14.43
C LYS A 61 3.61 -11.18 14.66
N ARG A 62 3.77 -12.51 14.81
CA ARG A 62 5.09 -13.17 14.92
C ARG A 62 6.00 -12.99 13.72
N THR A 63 5.43 -12.62 12.57
CA THR A 63 6.19 -12.39 11.33
C THR A 63 6.73 -10.95 11.25
N PHE A 64 6.23 -10.06 12.10
CA PHE A 64 6.75 -8.71 12.24
C PHE A 64 8.09 -8.75 12.97
N GLU A 65 8.93 -7.75 12.72
CA GLU A 65 10.12 -7.59 13.56
C GLU A 65 9.70 -7.29 15.01
N PRO A 66 10.31 -7.96 16.01
CA PRO A 66 9.92 -7.78 17.41
C PRO A 66 10.27 -6.38 17.92
N GLY A 67 9.53 -5.88 18.90
CA GLY A 67 9.82 -4.62 19.60
C GLY A 67 9.15 -3.39 19.00
N MET A 68 8.16 -3.57 18.12
CA MET A 68 7.36 -2.50 17.52
C MET A 68 5.91 -2.50 18.01
N GLU A 69 5.55 -3.40 18.93
CA GLU A 69 4.21 -3.54 19.46
C GLU A 69 3.78 -2.28 20.23
N GLY A 70 2.62 -1.73 19.86
CA GLY A 70 1.97 -0.64 20.56
C GLY A 70 0.73 -1.11 21.34
N PRO A 71 0.13 -0.24 22.17
CA PRO A 71 -1.12 -0.54 22.88
C PRO A 71 -2.30 -0.78 21.94
N THR A 72 -2.26 -0.24 20.72
CA THR A 72 -3.29 -0.39 19.68
C THR A 72 -2.67 -0.84 18.35
N PRO A 73 -3.49 -1.39 17.43
CA PRO A 73 -3.10 -1.59 16.03
C PRO A 73 -2.52 -0.32 15.39
N ALA A 74 -3.18 0.83 15.55
CA ALA A 74 -2.68 2.11 15.06
C ALA A 74 -1.28 2.43 15.58
N GLU A 75 -1.05 2.32 16.90
CA GLU A 75 0.25 2.67 17.47
C GLU A 75 1.34 1.69 17.07
N THR A 76 1.00 0.41 16.88
CA THR A 76 1.89 -0.59 16.30
C THR A 76 2.30 -0.18 14.88
N LEU A 77 1.35 0.24 14.03
CA LEU A 77 1.63 0.72 12.69
C LEU A 77 2.55 1.96 12.71
N LYS A 78 2.26 2.94 13.57
CA LYS A 78 3.11 4.13 13.76
C LYS A 78 4.54 3.76 14.16
N ASN A 79 4.71 2.80 15.07
CA ASN A 79 6.03 2.30 15.48
C ASN A 79 6.78 1.64 14.31
N ILE A 80 6.10 0.86 13.46
CA ILE A 80 6.71 0.27 12.27
C ILE A 80 7.18 1.36 11.31
N PHE A 81 6.42 2.44 11.12
CA PHE A 81 6.86 3.56 10.30
C PHE A 81 8.09 4.26 10.87
N ARG A 82 8.09 4.57 12.17
CA ARG A 82 9.25 5.20 12.85
C ARG A 82 10.50 4.33 12.73
N HIS A 83 10.37 3.03 12.90
CA HIS A 83 11.47 2.08 12.70
C HIS A 83 11.95 2.06 11.23
N THR A 84 11.03 1.99 10.28
CA THR A 84 11.35 1.99 8.84
C THR A 84 12.07 3.27 8.42
N LEU A 85 11.63 4.41 8.95
CA LEU A 85 12.26 5.69 8.71
C LEU A 85 13.72 5.70 9.18
N GLU A 86 13.98 5.23 10.41
CA GLU A 86 15.33 5.14 10.96
C GLU A 86 16.22 4.20 10.13
N LYS A 87 15.72 3.01 9.78
CA LYS A 87 16.47 2.01 8.99
C LYS A 87 16.74 2.41 7.54
N THR A 88 16.00 3.40 7.03
CA THR A 88 16.18 3.92 5.67
C THR A 88 16.83 5.30 5.65
N ARG A 89 17.30 5.81 6.80
CA ARG A 89 17.83 7.17 6.91
C ARG A 89 19.00 7.46 5.95
N GLU A 90 19.94 6.52 5.83
CA GLU A 90 21.15 6.71 5.02
C GLU A 90 20.87 6.72 3.51
N SER A 91 20.02 5.81 3.05
CA SER A 91 19.69 5.65 1.62
C SER A 91 18.71 6.70 1.10
N LYS A 92 18.01 7.37 2.01
CA LYS A 92 16.83 8.18 1.70
C LYS A 92 15.71 7.42 0.97
N GLY A 93 15.63 6.10 1.18
CA GLY A 93 14.63 5.22 0.57
C GLY A 93 13.17 5.63 0.85
N ILE A 94 12.32 5.47 -0.16
CA ILE A 94 10.88 5.80 -0.09
C ILE A 94 10.10 4.54 0.24
N PHE A 95 9.10 4.69 1.11
CA PHE A 95 8.23 3.59 1.51
C PHE A 95 6.75 4.03 1.54
N GLY A 96 5.90 3.02 1.64
CA GLY A 96 4.46 3.17 1.70
C GLY A 96 3.82 2.12 2.59
N VAL A 97 2.50 2.17 2.65
CA VAL A 97 1.68 1.19 3.36
C VAL A 97 0.63 0.62 2.42
N ASN A 98 0.31 -0.66 2.59
CA ASN A 98 -0.86 -1.29 1.99
C ASN A 98 -1.93 -1.56 3.06
N VAL A 99 -3.14 -1.07 2.81
CA VAL A 99 -4.32 -1.17 3.68
C VAL A 99 -5.43 -1.88 2.92
N MET A 100 -6.08 -2.89 3.52
CA MET A 100 -7.24 -3.51 2.90
C MET A 100 -8.48 -2.68 3.17
N VAL A 101 -9.30 -2.44 2.14
CA VAL A 101 -10.46 -1.56 2.25
C VAL A 101 -11.77 -2.24 1.87
N SER A 102 -11.83 -3.57 2.07
CA SER A 102 -13.08 -4.31 1.93
C SER A 102 -14.08 -3.88 3.01
N GLU A 103 -15.38 -4.07 2.74
CA GLU A 103 -16.44 -3.56 3.62
C GLU A 103 -16.38 -4.21 5.01
N GLU A 104 -15.92 -5.47 5.09
CA GLU A 104 -15.79 -6.24 6.33
C GLU A 104 -14.75 -5.65 7.30
N VAL A 105 -13.75 -4.93 6.78
CA VAL A 105 -12.67 -4.32 7.57
C VAL A 105 -12.72 -2.79 7.55
N ARG A 106 -13.86 -2.19 7.21
CA ARG A 106 -14.01 -0.74 7.05
C ARG A 106 -13.53 0.06 8.28
N GLY A 107 -13.98 -0.30 9.48
CA GLY A 107 -13.53 0.38 10.71
C GLY A 107 -12.02 0.30 10.91
N PRO A 108 -11.44 -0.91 10.92
CA PRO A 108 -9.98 -1.10 11.01
C PRO A 108 -9.19 -0.38 9.91
N ALA A 109 -9.66 -0.41 8.67
CA ALA A 109 -9.02 0.26 7.54
C ALA A 109 -8.99 1.78 7.72
N GLU A 110 -10.08 2.36 8.22
CA GLU A 110 -10.14 3.79 8.56
C GLU A 110 -9.12 4.14 9.65
N GLU A 111 -9.00 3.30 10.69
CA GLU A 111 -7.99 3.47 11.74
C GLU A 111 -6.56 3.44 11.15
N MET A 112 -6.25 2.49 10.26
CA MET A 112 -4.92 2.38 9.65
C MET A 112 -4.59 3.56 8.74
N ILE A 113 -5.56 4.03 7.94
CA ILE A 113 -5.37 5.21 7.08
C ILE A 113 -5.17 6.45 7.94
N ARG A 114 -5.98 6.68 8.98
CA ARG A 114 -5.82 7.82 9.89
C ARG A 114 -4.46 7.80 10.59
N ALA A 115 -4.04 6.66 11.13
CA ALA A 115 -2.73 6.51 11.76
C ALA A 115 -1.58 6.84 10.78
N THR A 116 -1.71 6.42 9.51
CA THR A 116 -0.77 6.72 8.44
C THR A 116 -0.71 8.21 8.12
N LEU A 117 -1.85 8.90 8.08
CA LEU A 117 -1.87 10.34 7.82
C LEU A 117 -1.35 11.15 9.00
N GLU A 118 -1.74 10.79 10.23
CA GLU A 118 -1.30 11.45 11.47
C GLU A 118 0.21 11.40 11.64
N VAL A 119 0.83 10.23 11.49
CA VAL A 119 2.28 10.08 11.69
C VAL A 119 3.11 10.86 10.66
N ARG A 120 2.54 11.12 9.47
CA ARG A 120 3.18 11.99 8.47
C ARG A 120 3.16 13.45 8.90
N GLU A 121 2.11 13.91 9.58
CA GLU A 121 2.06 15.28 10.09
C GLU A 121 2.88 15.47 11.38
N GLU A 122 3.13 14.39 12.14
CA GLU A 122 3.99 14.40 13.34
C GLU A 122 5.47 14.69 13.01
N ASP A 123 5.97 14.25 11.85
CA ASP A 123 7.39 14.37 11.46
C ASP A 123 7.56 14.77 9.98
N PRO A 124 8.16 15.94 9.67
CA PRO A 124 8.40 16.38 8.30
C PRO A 124 9.24 15.43 7.45
N GLU A 125 10.18 14.67 8.05
CA GLU A 125 10.92 13.65 7.32
C GLU A 125 10.03 12.42 7.07
N MET A 126 9.20 12.01 8.03
CA MET A 126 8.18 10.97 7.79
C MET A 126 7.30 11.32 6.58
N LYS A 127 6.79 12.54 6.50
CA LYS A 127 5.96 13.01 5.37
C LYS A 127 6.64 12.86 4.00
N LYS A 128 7.95 13.10 3.94
CA LYS A 128 8.77 12.99 2.73
C LYS A 128 9.07 11.55 2.33
N ARG A 129 9.02 10.61 3.28
CA ARG A 129 9.54 9.25 3.12
C ARG A 129 8.44 8.20 3.06
N LEU A 130 7.39 8.36 3.87
CA LEU A 130 6.12 7.66 3.77
C LEU A 130 5.25 8.38 2.72
N ARG A 131 5.47 8.04 1.44
CA ARG A 131 4.89 8.75 0.29
C ARG A 131 3.66 8.10 -0.29
N VAL A 132 3.49 6.79 -0.11
CA VAL A 132 2.48 6.00 -0.83
C VAL A 132 1.50 5.33 0.12
N LEU A 133 0.21 5.48 -0.14
CA LEU A 133 -0.85 4.64 0.40
C LEU A 133 -1.36 3.76 -0.74
N VAL A 134 -1.24 2.45 -0.59
CA VAL A 134 -1.88 1.47 -1.46
C VAL A 134 -3.12 0.95 -0.77
N THR A 135 -4.28 1.14 -1.37
CA THR A 135 -5.50 0.47 -0.94
C THR A 135 -5.76 -0.76 -1.81
N SER A 136 -6.27 -1.82 -1.22
CA SER A 136 -6.55 -3.08 -1.93
C SER A 136 -7.78 -3.75 -1.37
N ALA A 137 -8.41 -4.63 -2.16
CA ALA A 137 -9.72 -5.19 -1.86
C ALA A 137 -10.81 -4.11 -1.71
N GLY A 138 -12.06 -4.44 -2.05
CA GLY A 138 -13.17 -3.48 -1.92
C GLY A 138 -13.17 -2.33 -2.93
N ASN A 139 -13.91 -1.26 -2.59
CA ASN A 139 -14.18 -0.12 -3.44
C ASN A 139 -13.40 1.12 -2.94
N PRO A 140 -12.61 1.81 -3.78
CA PRO A 140 -11.85 2.98 -3.34
C PRO A 140 -12.72 4.24 -3.13
N VAL A 141 -13.88 4.35 -3.79
CA VAL A 141 -14.68 5.60 -3.81
C VAL A 141 -15.02 6.16 -2.42
N PRO A 142 -15.45 5.34 -1.42
CA PRO A 142 -15.76 5.85 -0.08
C PRO A 142 -14.59 6.49 0.68
N TRP A 143 -13.35 6.22 0.26
CA TRP A 143 -12.13 6.66 0.93
C TRP A 143 -11.60 7.99 0.40
N ARG A 144 -12.20 8.50 -0.68
CA ARG A 144 -11.78 9.73 -1.37
C ARG A 144 -11.61 10.91 -0.42
N GLU A 145 -12.64 11.24 0.35
CA GLU A 145 -12.60 12.41 1.25
C GLU A 145 -11.52 12.28 2.32
N LEU A 146 -11.34 11.07 2.86
CA LEU A 146 -10.30 10.80 3.86
C LEU A 146 -8.90 10.97 3.27
N VAL A 147 -8.62 10.32 2.14
CA VAL A 147 -7.26 10.24 1.58
C VAL A 147 -6.86 11.52 0.85
N LYS A 148 -7.75 12.09 0.02
CA LYS A 148 -7.47 13.31 -0.77
C LYS A 148 -7.38 14.58 0.07
N SER A 149 -7.73 14.53 1.35
CA SER A 149 -7.43 15.60 2.31
C SER A 149 -5.93 15.76 2.60
N SER A 150 -5.11 14.80 2.17
CA SER A 150 -3.66 14.78 2.35
C SER A 150 -2.89 14.82 1.02
N ASP A 151 -1.58 15.01 1.09
CA ASP A 151 -0.65 14.97 -0.04
C ASP A 151 -0.02 13.58 -0.28
N ILE A 152 -0.58 12.51 0.31
CA ILE A 152 -0.10 11.15 0.09
C ILE A 152 -0.43 10.70 -1.33
N PHE A 153 0.50 10.01 -1.98
CA PHE A 153 0.26 9.43 -3.30
C PHE A 153 -0.60 8.18 -3.14
N TRP A 154 -1.85 8.23 -3.59
CA TRP A 154 -2.80 7.15 -3.38
C TRP A 154 -2.88 6.22 -4.58
N MET A 155 -2.54 4.96 -4.37
CA MET A 155 -2.72 3.90 -5.36
C MET A 155 -3.81 2.92 -4.94
N HIS A 156 -4.49 2.30 -5.91
CA HIS A 156 -5.44 1.23 -5.65
C HIS A 156 -5.21 0.00 -6.53
N VAL A 157 -5.28 -1.19 -5.93
CA VAL A 157 -5.14 -2.48 -6.63
C VAL A 157 -6.47 -2.88 -7.27
N VAL A 158 -6.45 -3.14 -8.57
CA VAL A 158 -7.64 -3.52 -9.36
C VAL A 158 -7.41 -4.82 -10.12
N PRO A 159 -8.40 -5.72 -10.15
CA PRO A 159 -8.32 -6.94 -10.95
C PRO A 159 -9.12 -6.85 -12.26
N SER A 160 -9.72 -5.71 -12.57
CA SER A 160 -10.55 -5.54 -13.76
C SER A 160 -10.62 -4.08 -14.23
N VAL A 161 -10.97 -3.87 -15.50
CA VAL A 161 -11.25 -2.54 -16.06
C VAL A 161 -12.43 -1.85 -15.35
N ARG A 162 -13.43 -2.61 -14.89
CA ARG A 162 -14.56 -2.05 -14.12
C ARG A 162 -14.08 -1.43 -12.81
N ALA A 163 -13.20 -2.12 -12.09
CA ALA A 163 -12.61 -1.60 -10.86
C ALA A 163 -11.68 -0.41 -11.15
N ALA A 164 -10.89 -0.46 -12.24
CA ALA A 164 -10.06 0.67 -12.67
C ALA A 164 -10.86 1.96 -12.91
N LYS A 165 -12.06 1.86 -13.50
CA LYS A 165 -12.96 3.02 -13.66
C LYS A 165 -13.45 3.59 -12.33
N LYS A 166 -13.60 2.77 -11.29
CA LYS A 166 -13.92 3.25 -9.92
C LYS A 166 -12.76 4.01 -9.30
N CYS A 167 -11.53 3.66 -9.63
CA CYS A 167 -10.35 4.44 -9.22
C CYS A 167 -10.37 5.86 -9.80
N LEU A 168 -10.82 6.05 -11.05
CA LEU A 168 -10.97 7.37 -11.66
C LEU A 168 -12.03 8.21 -10.92
N GLU A 169 -13.16 7.60 -10.56
CA GLU A 169 -14.21 8.25 -9.76
C GLU A 169 -13.72 8.65 -8.36
N ALA A 170 -12.89 7.80 -7.75
CA ALA A 170 -12.26 8.05 -6.45
C ALA A 170 -11.16 9.13 -6.51
N GLY A 171 -10.54 9.34 -7.68
CA GLY A 171 -9.44 10.29 -7.85
C GLY A 171 -8.11 9.78 -7.29
N VAL A 172 -7.84 8.47 -7.41
CA VAL A 172 -6.52 7.91 -7.07
C VAL A 172 -5.44 8.49 -7.98
N ASP A 173 -4.21 8.53 -7.49
CA ASP A 173 -3.05 9.04 -8.22
C ASP A 173 -2.36 7.95 -9.05
N GLY A 174 -2.58 6.67 -8.72
CA GLY A 174 -2.08 5.54 -9.51
C GLY A 174 -2.94 4.27 -9.40
N ILE A 175 -2.80 3.37 -10.38
CA ILE A 175 -3.55 2.11 -10.42
C ILE A 175 -2.57 0.93 -10.46
N ILE A 176 -2.81 -0.10 -9.66
CA ILE A 176 -2.06 -1.36 -9.70
C ILE A 176 -2.97 -2.41 -10.34
N ALA A 177 -2.73 -2.74 -11.60
CA ALA A 177 -3.46 -3.77 -12.33
C ALA A 177 -2.90 -5.16 -11.97
N SER A 178 -3.59 -5.87 -11.07
CA SER A 178 -3.16 -7.19 -10.58
C SER A 178 -3.89 -8.31 -11.31
N GLY A 179 -3.16 -9.05 -12.15
CA GLY A 179 -3.72 -10.19 -12.87
C GLY A 179 -3.90 -11.43 -12.00
N HIS A 180 -4.55 -12.45 -12.57
CA HIS A 180 -4.89 -13.70 -11.90
C HIS A 180 -3.66 -14.57 -11.55
N GLU A 181 -2.50 -14.29 -12.13
CA GLU A 181 -1.23 -14.94 -11.76
C GLU A 181 -0.80 -14.59 -10.31
N GLY A 182 -1.34 -13.52 -9.74
CA GLY A 182 -0.98 -13.00 -8.43
C GLY A 182 -1.27 -13.96 -7.28
N GLY A 183 -0.56 -13.76 -6.16
CA GLY A 183 -0.76 -14.52 -4.94
C GLY A 183 -1.95 -14.06 -4.09
N PHE A 184 -2.47 -14.95 -3.25
CA PHE A 184 -3.54 -14.68 -2.28
C PHE A 184 -4.84 -14.13 -2.90
N HIS A 185 -5.19 -12.87 -2.62
CA HIS A 185 -6.49 -12.30 -2.94
C HIS A 185 -6.52 -11.85 -4.40
N VAL A 186 -6.87 -12.78 -5.29
CA VAL A 186 -7.11 -12.52 -6.72
C VAL A 186 -8.59 -12.49 -7.03
N ALA A 187 -8.96 -11.87 -8.16
CA ALA A 187 -10.33 -11.92 -8.61
C ALA A 187 -10.77 -13.36 -8.91
N TRP A 188 -12.01 -13.65 -8.54
CA TRP A 188 -12.68 -14.92 -8.80
C TRP A 188 -12.79 -15.20 -10.31
N GLU A 189 -13.15 -14.18 -11.09
CA GLU A 189 -13.16 -14.27 -12.55
C GLU A 189 -11.75 -14.01 -13.07
N PRO A 190 -11.09 -15.00 -13.71
CA PRO A 190 -9.68 -14.91 -14.06
C PRO A 190 -9.47 -13.93 -15.21
N LEU A 191 -8.65 -12.91 -14.97
CA LEU A 191 -8.13 -12.02 -16.00
C LEU A 191 -6.62 -11.86 -15.81
N HIS A 192 -5.87 -12.38 -16.78
CA HIS A 192 -4.41 -12.47 -16.70
C HIS A 192 -3.72 -11.14 -16.98
N SER A 193 -2.56 -10.94 -16.37
CA SER A 193 -1.78 -9.69 -16.39
C SER A 193 -1.51 -9.18 -17.80
N MET A 194 -1.22 -10.11 -18.73
CA MET A 194 -0.95 -9.79 -20.14
C MET A 194 -2.16 -9.15 -20.86
N VAL A 195 -3.38 -9.40 -20.38
CA VAL A 195 -4.62 -8.81 -20.93
C VAL A 195 -5.09 -7.64 -20.07
N LEU A 196 -5.03 -7.79 -18.73
CA LEU A 196 -5.51 -6.79 -17.79
C LEU A 196 -4.72 -5.48 -17.90
N LEU A 197 -3.40 -5.55 -17.89
CA LEU A 197 -2.54 -4.37 -17.87
C LEU A 197 -2.81 -3.43 -19.06
N PRO A 198 -2.72 -3.88 -20.34
CA PRO A 198 -2.99 -2.99 -21.47
C PRO A 198 -4.44 -2.48 -21.46
N ALA A 199 -5.42 -3.30 -21.07
CA ALA A 199 -6.82 -2.88 -21.01
C ALA A 199 -7.08 -1.79 -19.95
N VAL A 200 -6.39 -1.85 -18.81
CA VAL A 200 -6.46 -0.81 -17.76
C VAL A 200 -5.76 0.47 -18.22
N VAL A 201 -4.60 0.36 -18.87
CA VAL A 201 -3.89 1.52 -19.45
C VAL A 201 -4.77 2.26 -20.46
N GLU A 202 -5.45 1.54 -21.35
CA GLU A 202 -6.37 2.13 -22.33
C GLU A 202 -7.59 2.80 -21.67
N ALA A 203 -8.15 2.16 -20.64
CA ALA A 203 -9.36 2.65 -19.97
C ALA A 203 -9.13 3.83 -19.01
N CYS A 204 -7.89 4.06 -18.58
CA CYS A 204 -7.52 5.07 -17.59
C CYS A 204 -6.41 6.01 -18.10
N PRO A 205 -6.68 6.79 -19.18
CA PRO A 205 -5.69 7.69 -19.75
C PRO A 205 -5.27 8.77 -18.73
N GLY A 206 -3.96 9.03 -18.65
CA GLY A 206 -3.40 10.06 -17.78
C GLY A 206 -3.21 9.65 -16.32
N VAL A 207 -3.49 8.39 -15.95
CA VAL A 207 -3.18 7.84 -14.63
C VAL A 207 -2.09 6.77 -14.76
N PRO A 208 -0.97 6.86 -14.03
CA PRO A 208 0.05 5.82 -14.02
C PRO A 208 -0.52 4.45 -13.64
N VAL A 209 -0.20 3.43 -14.46
CA VAL A 209 -0.61 2.04 -14.23
C VAL A 209 0.61 1.16 -14.01
N VAL A 210 0.59 0.38 -12.94
CA VAL A 210 1.62 -0.62 -12.60
C VAL A 210 1.03 -2.01 -12.79
N GLY A 211 1.72 -2.88 -13.51
CA GLY A 211 1.35 -4.30 -13.62
C GLY A 211 1.78 -5.08 -12.40
N ALA A 212 0.90 -5.93 -11.89
CA ALA A 212 1.17 -6.92 -10.86
C ALA A 212 0.54 -8.26 -11.26
N GLY A 213 1.09 -9.36 -10.75
CA GLY A 213 0.68 -10.73 -11.03
C GLY A 213 1.68 -11.69 -10.43
#